data_AF-A0A380G2R7-F1
#
_entry.id   AF-A0A380G2R7-F1
#
_cell.length_a   1.000
_cell.length_b   1.000
_cell.length_c   1.000
_cell.angle_alpha   90.00
_cell.angle_beta   90.00
_cell.angle_gamma   90.00
#
_symmetry.space_group_name_H-M   'P 1'
#
loop_
_entity.id
_entity.type
_entity.pdbx_description
1 polymer ?
#
loop_
_entity_poly.entity_id
_entity_poly.type
_entity_poly.pdbx_seq_one_letter_code
_entity_poly.pdbx_strand_id
1 'polypeptide(L)' 'MKIEDLKVGQRIKFAASEYHLSLKGVVKEKYEQDGQIKAVIKVANYRIIIDNTYLIFTD' A
#
# COMPACT_ATOMS: atom_id res chain seq x y z
N MET A 1 -4.89 -2.54 9.77
CA MET A 1 -4.52 -1.14 9.42
C MET A 1 -5.25 -0.78 8.13
N LYS A 2 -5.53 0.49 7.86
CA LYS A 2 -6.10 0.94 6.59
C LYS A 2 -5.15 1.92 5.89
N ILE A 3 -5.37 2.23 4.62
CA ILE A 3 -4.53 3.21 3.89
C ILE A 3 -4.60 4.60 4.51
N GLU A 4 -5.75 4.98 5.06
CA GLU A 4 -5.94 6.26 5.75
C GLU A 4 -4.93 6.45 6.90
N ASP A 5 -4.52 5.36 7.56
CA ASP A 5 -3.54 5.38 8.66
C ASP A 5 -2.09 5.51 8.19
N LEU A 6 -1.81 5.23 6.91
CA LEU A 6 -0.46 5.24 6.37
C LEU A 6 0.11 6.66 6.27
N LYS A 7 1.40 6.81 6.58
CA LYS A 7 2.13 8.07 6.44
C LYS A 7 3.11 8.00 5.27
N VAL A 8 3.25 9.09 4.52
CA VAL A 8 4.30 9.20 3.51
C VAL A 8 5.66 9.01 4.19
N GLY A 9 6.51 8.15 3.61
CA GLY A 9 7.79 7.74 4.18
C GLY A 9 7.73 6.50 5.08
N GLN A 10 6.53 6.05 5.47
CA GLN A 10 6.37 4.85 6.30
C GLN A 10 6.82 3.59 5.54
N ARG A 11 7.59 2.74 6.22
CA ARG A 11 7.90 1.39 5.75
C ARG A 11 6.75 0.47 6.14
N ILE A 12 6.23 -0.27 5.19
CA ILE A 12 5.14 -1.22 5.41
C ILE A 12 5.47 -2.58 4.79
N LYS A 13 4.83 -3.61 5.34
CA LYS A 13 4.71 -4.92 4.73
C LYS A 13 3.23 -5.10 4.39
N PHE A 14 2.93 -5.44 3.15
CA PHE A 14 1.57 -5.65 2.68
C PHE A 14 1.53 -6.88 1.78
N ALA A 15 0.41 -7.59 1.76
CA ALA A 15 0.18 -8.64 0.78
C ALA A 15 -0.93 -8.22 -0.17
N ALA A 16 -0.68 -8.39 -1.47
CA ALA A 16 -1.74 -8.33 -2.48
C ALA A 16 -2.56 -9.63 -2.38
N SER A 17 -3.83 -9.50 -2.01
CA SER A 17 -4.73 -10.63 -1.67
C SER A 17 -4.76 -11.74 -2.73
N GLU A 18 -4.64 -11.39 -4.01
CA GLU A 18 -4.71 -12.35 -5.11
C GLU A 18 -3.46 -13.22 -5.28
N TYR A 19 -2.31 -12.79 -4.76
CA TYR A 19 -1.02 -13.42 -5.07
C TYR A 19 -0.36 -14.11 -3.88
N HIS A 20 -0.92 -14.01 -2.66
CA HIS A 20 -0.28 -14.49 -1.42
C HIS A 20 1.18 -14.02 -1.25
N LEU A 21 1.57 -12.96 -1.98
CA LEU A 21 2.92 -12.41 -2.01
C LEU A 21 2.98 -11.27 -1.01
N SER A 22 3.80 -11.44 0.01
CA SER A 22 4.08 -10.38 0.96
C SER A 22 5.24 -9.52 0.46
N LEU A 23 4.98 -8.24 0.24
CA LEU A 23 5.92 -7.26 -0.25
C LEU A 23 6.26 -6.25 0.85
N LYS A 24 7.53 -5.85 0.89
CA LYS A 24 8.00 -4.76 1.75
C LYS A 24 8.24 -3.52 0.91
N GLY A 25 7.73 -2.38 1.34
CA GLY A 25 7.86 -1.14 0.58
C GLY A 25 7.78 0.11 1.43
N VAL A 26 7.93 1.26 0.76
CA VAL A 26 7.83 2.58 1.37
C VAL A 26 6.68 3.34 0.74
N VAL A 27 5.80 3.90 1.56
CA VAL A 27 4.72 4.80 1.11
C VAL A 27 5.37 6.05 0.53
N LYS A 28 5.13 6.33 -0.76
CA LYS A 28 5.66 7.51 -1.45
C LYS A 28 4.63 8.61 -1.55
N GLU A 29 3.39 8.25 -1.84
CA GLU A 29 2.31 9.20 -2.09
C GLU A 29 1.00 8.62 -1.57
N LYS A 30 0.09 9.52 -1.18
CA LYS A 30 -1.30 9.23 -0.84
C LYS A 30 -2.18 10.25 -1.52
N TYR A 31 -3.25 9.80 -2.14
CA TYR A 31 -4.20 10.67 -2.82
C TYR A 31 -5.59 10.03 -2.81
N GLU A 32 -6.59 10.85 -3.05
CA GLU A 32 -7.97 10.42 -3.23
C GLU A 32 -8.32 10.44 -4.72
N GLN A 33 -8.95 9.39 -5.19
CA GLN A 33 -9.45 9.29 -6.56
C GLN A 33 -10.80 8.58 -6.54
N ASP A 34 -11.82 9.20 -7.14
CA ASP A 34 -13.19 8.66 -7.21
C ASP A 34 -13.78 8.29 -5.83
N GLY A 35 -13.49 9.10 -4.80
CA GLY A 35 -13.91 8.86 -3.42
C GLY A 35 -13.18 7.73 -2.70
N GLN A 36 -12.12 7.17 -3.31
CA GLN A 36 -11.28 6.13 -2.73
C GLN A 36 -9.88 6.65 -2.43
N ILE A 37 -9.41 6.39 -1.21
CA ILE A 37 -8.03 6.71 -0.81
C ILE A 37 -7.10 5.62 -1.35
N LYS A 38 -6.10 6.05 -2.13
CA LYS A 38 -5.06 5.19 -2.70
C LYS A 38 -3.69 5.60 -2.15
N ALA A 39 -2.76 4.65 -2.18
CA ALA A 39 -1.36 4.91 -1.85
C ALA A 39 -0.43 4.34 -2.92
N VAL A 40 0.66 5.06 -3.19
CA VAL A 40 1.76 4.57 -4.03
C VAL A 40 2.85 4.02 -3.12
N ILE A 41 3.14 2.74 -3.26
CA ILE A 41 4.20 2.06 -2.53
C ILE A 41 5.37 1.78 -3.47
N LYS A 42 6.56 2.24 -3.10
CA LYS A 42 7.81 1.85 -3.78
C LYS A 42 8.29 0.52 -3.22
N VAL A 43 8.36 -0.50 -4.07
CA VAL A 43 8.88 -1.85 -3.77
C VAL A 43 10.02 -2.13 -4.73
N ALA A 44 11.26 -2.22 -4.22
CA ALA A 44 12.47 -2.32 -5.05
C ALA A 44 12.48 -1.26 -6.19
N ASN A 45 12.42 -1.70 -7.45
CA ASN A 45 12.40 -0.85 -8.65
C ASN A 45 10.99 -0.53 -9.16
N TYR A 46 9.94 -1.02 -8.49
CA TYR A 46 8.55 -0.88 -8.91
C TYR A 46 7.80 0.14 -8.03
N ARG A 47 6.75 0.73 -8.62
CA ARG A 47 5.73 1.51 -7.91
C ARG A 47 4.42 0.74 -8.02
N ILE A 48 3.80 0.47 -6.88
CA ILE A 48 2.55 -0.28 -6.78
C ILE A 48 1.51 0.67 -6.21
N ILE A 49 0.38 0.80 -6.89
CA ILE A 49 -0.78 1.52 -6.38
C ILE A 49 -1.65 0.52 -5.62
N ILE A 50 -2.00 0.86 -4.39
CA ILE A 50 -2.86 0.04 -3.54
C ILE A 50 -4.06 0.86 -3.07
N ASP A 51 -5.19 0.18 -2.88
CA ASP A 51 -6.40 0.66 -2.19
C ASP A 51 -6.75 -0.29 -1.01
N ASN A 52 -7.78 0.05 -0.23
CA ASN A 52 -8.18 -0.75 0.94
C ASN A 52 -8.68 -2.18 0.61
N THR A 53 -8.97 -2.48 -0.65
CA THR A 53 -9.50 -3.78 -1.10
C THR A 53 -8.43 -4.86 -1.12
N TYR A 54 -7.19 -4.49 -1.41
CA TYR A 54 -6.11 -5.43 -1.70
C TYR A 54 -5.09 -5.58 -0.57
N LEU A 55 -5.39 -5.07 0.64
CA LEU A 55 -4.43 -4.97 1.73
C LEU A 55 -4.71 -5.98 2.85
N ILE A 56 -3.84 -6.99 2.94
CA ILE A 56 -3.66 -7.75 4.18
C ILE A 56 -2.38 -7.24 4.85
N PHE A 57 -2.53 -6.59 6.00
CA PHE A 57 -1.41 -6.18 6.84
C PHE A 57 -1.02 -7.37 7.72
N THR A 58 0.14 -7.96 7.46
CA THR A 58 0.73 -8.96 8.35
C THR A 58 1.60 -8.22 9.36
N ASP A 59 1.35 -8.41 10.66
CA ASP A 59 2.19 -7.92 11.76
C ASP A 59 3.69 -8.24 11.56
#